data_AF-A0A7J6DLT6-F1
#
_entry.id   AF-A0A7J6DLT6-F1
#
_cell.length_a   1.000
_cell.length_b   1.000
_cell.length_c   1.000
_cell.angle_alpha   90.00
_cell.angle_beta   90.00
_cell.angle_gamma   90.00
#
_symmetry.space_group_name_H-M   'P 1'
#
loop_
_entity.id
_entity.type
_entity.pdbx_description
1 polymer ?
#
loop_
_entity_poly.entity_id
_entity_poly.type
_entity_poly.pdbx_seq_one_letter_code
_entity_poly.pdbx_strand_id
1 'polypeptide(L)'
;METLGPTTPSPSSKAVNFDSRSPASTPSSLAPSVSRLWRPAAIRNLRNQWSKLSSLRKEWNSFSSNGRSLATSLVNAYLSEKFMPSMELGALSDIPDIRKSASWKLFKQQELYKNKLLTSYKKLVAVVTQMSKASKSMRCYLKGTSNASLVEFSSSSEDINDSGDGGGIPVFVFRSISCFEKLSEELVQMFILELNLKRFLVVELLSLSCEASTNTMEVYLTTWLAEVNICSMRVDGIFAEIGEEMGVNNL
;
A
#
# COMPACT_ATOMS: atom_id res chain seq x y z
N MET A 1 74.63 64.07 26.47
CA MET A 1 75.40 63.82 27.70
C MET A 1 74.37 63.74 28.83
N GLU A 2 74.18 62.53 29.39
CA GLU A 2 73.59 62.18 30.71
C GLU A 2 72.18 62.68 31.11
N THR A 3 71.34 62.06 31.96
CA THR A 3 70.90 60.70 32.34
C THR A 3 69.62 60.89 33.21
N LEU A 4 68.81 59.83 33.42
CA LEU A 4 67.76 59.59 34.47
C LEU A 4 66.32 59.91 34.04
N GLY A 5 65.30 59.05 34.18
CA GLY A 5 65.12 57.82 34.97
C GLY A 5 63.76 57.11 34.66
N PRO A 6 63.28 56.15 35.48
CA PRO A 6 62.71 54.85 35.03
C PRO A 6 61.20 54.65 35.28
N THR A 7 60.54 53.68 34.59
CA THR A 7 59.50 52.76 35.14
C THR A 7 58.91 51.76 34.10
N THR A 8 58.90 50.46 34.44
CA THR A 8 58.06 49.37 33.87
C THR A 8 56.61 49.49 34.41
N PRO A 9 55.53 48.84 33.87
CA PRO A 9 55.43 47.42 33.47
C PRO A 9 54.63 47.09 32.18
N SER A 10 54.79 45.87 31.67
CA SER A 10 54.02 45.28 30.57
C SER A 10 52.57 44.92 30.95
N PRO A 11 51.59 45.02 30.04
CA PRO A 11 50.32 44.30 30.15
C PRO A 11 50.29 43.10 29.18
N SER A 12 50.10 41.90 29.76
CA SER A 12 49.70 40.70 29.03
C SER A 12 48.17 40.70 28.90
N SER A 13 47.66 40.94 27.70
CA SER A 13 46.23 40.90 27.40
C SER A 13 45.84 39.54 26.81
N LYS A 14 44.91 38.90 27.52
CA LYS A 14 44.26 37.61 27.30
C LYS A 14 43.76 37.39 25.87
N ALA A 15 44.14 36.27 25.27
CA ALA A 15 43.51 35.73 24.06
C ALA A 15 42.15 35.11 24.42
N VAL A 16 41.11 35.53 23.72
CA VAL A 16 39.76 34.96 23.77
C VAL A 16 39.71 33.81 22.77
N ASN A 17 39.62 32.57 23.25
CA ASN A 17 39.36 31.40 22.42
C ASN A 17 37.85 31.32 22.14
N PHE A 18 37.46 31.51 20.87
CA PHE A 18 36.18 31.05 20.36
C PHE A 18 36.40 29.67 19.75
N ASP A 19 36.02 28.63 20.49
CA ASP A 19 35.78 27.31 19.91
C ASP A 19 34.42 26.81 20.42
N SER A 20 33.43 26.86 19.54
CA SER A 20 32.16 26.14 19.68
C SER A 20 31.90 25.42 18.38
N ARG A 21 32.56 24.28 18.21
CA ARG A 21 32.20 23.28 17.22
C ARG A 21 31.50 22.14 17.93
N SER A 22 30.17 22.15 17.91
CA SER A 22 29.34 21.01 18.28
C SER A 22 29.76 19.79 17.46
N PRO A 23 29.99 18.61 18.05
CA PRO A 23 30.13 17.39 17.28
C PRO A 23 28.78 17.04 16.67
N ALA A 24 28.79 16.79 15.36
CA ALA A 24 27.67 16.21 14.64
C ALA A 24 27.23 14.92 15.33
N SER A 25 25.93 14.79 15.57
CA SER A 25 25.28 13.59 16.10
C SER A 25 25.44 12.43 15.11
N THR A 26 26.42 11.58 15.36
CA THR A 26 26.52 10.25 14.77
C THR A 26 25.24 9.47 15.11
N PRO A 27 24.62 8.72 14.17
CA PRO A 27 23.50 7.86 14.52
C PRO A 27 23.99 6.85 15.55
N SER A 28 23.33 6.80 16.72
CA SER A 28 23.70 5.87 17.79
C SER A 28 23.38 4.45 17.31
N SER A 29 24.37 3.75 16.76
CA SER A 29 24.22 2.35 16.36
C SER A 29 23.99 1.50 17.59
N LEU A 30 23.06 0.54 17.51
CA LEU A 30 22.84 -0.44 18.57
C LEU A 30 24.17 -1.10 19.00
N ALA A 31 24.33 -1.32 20.31
CA ALA A 31 25.49 -2.06 20.82
C ALA A 31 25.63 -3.41 20.08
N PRO A 32 26.86 -3.90 19.81
CA PRO A 32 27.07 -5.12 19.01
C PRO A 32 26.32 -6.36 19.52
N SER A 33 26.14 -6.49 20.84
CA SER A 33 25.37 -7.57 21.47
C SER A 33 23.88 -7.49 21.16
N VAL A 34 23.29 -6.30 21.25
CA VAL A 34 21.87 -6.06 20.96
C VAL A 34 21.60 -6.20 19.45
N SER A 35 22.51 -5.73 18.61
CA SER A 35 22.43 -5.88 17.15
C SER A 35 22.36 -7.35 16.69
N ARG A 36 23.12 -8.25 17.34
CA ARG A 36 23.11 -9.69 17.04
C ARG A 36 21.77 -10.36 17.38
N LEU A 37 21.10 -9.90 18.44
CA LEU A 37 19.81 -10.45 18.86
C LEU A 37 18.64 -9.84 18.07
N TRP A 38 18.73 -8.56 17.73
CA TRP A 38 17.73 -7.83 16.95
C TRP A 38 17.62 -8.36 15.52
N ARG A 39 18.74 -8.58 14.84
CA ARG A 39 18.75 -8.89 13.40
C ARG A 39 17.93 -10.15 13.04
N PRO A 40 18.03 -11.29 13.74
CA PRO A 40 17.17 -12.45 13.48
C PRO A 40 15.66 -12.17 13.68
N ALA A 41 15.30 -11.36 14.67
CA ALA A 41 13.91 -10.97 14.90
C ALA A 41 13.39 -10.05 13.79
N ALA A 42 14.19 -9.06 13.39
CA ALA A 42 13.91 -8.16 12.27
C ALA A 42 13.74 -8.91 10.95
N ILE A 43 14.64 -9.84 10.61
CA ILE A 43 14.55 -10.70 9.42
C ILE A 43 13.22 -11.46 9.42
N ARG A 44 12.87 -12.09 10.56
CA ARG A 44 11.64 -12.86 10.69
C ARG A 44 10.40 -11.98 10.49
N ASN A 45 10.36 -10.81 11.13
CA ASN A 45 9.24 -9.90 10.99
C ASN A 45 9.08 -9.41 9.54
N LEU A 46 10.17 -8.98 8.89
CA LEU A 46 10.15 -8.56 7.50
C LEU A 46 9.62 -9.66 6.57
N ARG A 47 10.11 -10.90 6.71
CA ARG A 47 9.60 -12.05 5.93
C ARG A 47 8.12 -12.28 6.16
N ASN A 48 7.64 -12.17 7.40
CA ASN A 48 6.23 -12.35 7.73
C ASN A 48 5.35 -11.26 7.10
N GLN A 49 5.72 -9.98 7.24
CA GLN A 49 4.96 -8.88 6.64
C GLN A 49 4.98 -8.95 5.11
N TRP A 50 6.11 -9.33 4.53
CA TRP A 50 6.26 -9.51 3.10
C TRP A 50 5.40 -10.65 2.56
N SER A 51 5.41 -11.80 3.26
CA SER A 51 4.56 -12.94 2.90
C SER A 51 3.07 -12.58 2.95
N LYS A 52 2.67 -11.75 3.93
CA LYS A 52 1.33 -11.19 4.01
C LYS A 52 1.00 -10.28 2.83
N LEU A 53 1.92 -9.39 2.42
CA LEU A 53 1.74 -8.55 1.23
C LEU A 53 1.60 -9.38 -0.05
N SER A 54 2.38 -10.44 -0.22
CA SER A 54 2.26 -11.37 -1.35
C SER A 54 0.88 -12.05 -1.40
N SER A 55 0.40 -12.56 -0.26
CA SER A 55 -0.95 -13.15 -0.18
C SER A 55 -2.04 -12.13 -0.52
N LEU A 56 -1.95 -10.92 0.05
CA LEU A 56 -2.92 -9.85 -0.20
C LEU A 56 -2.92 -9.41 -1.66
N ARG A 57 -1.78 -9.44 -2.36
CA ARG A 57 -1.72 -9.20 -3.81
C ARG A 57 -2.52 -10.23 -4.59
N LYS A 58 -2.43 -11.52 -4.23
CA LYS A 58 -3.21 -12.59 -4.89
C LYS A 58 -4.71 -12.40 -4.65
N GLU A 59 -5.09 -12.05 -3.42
CA GLU A 59 -6.48 -11.72 -3.08
C GLU A 59 -6.99 -10.49 -3.86
N TRP A 60 -6.19 -9.43 -3.95
CA TRP A 60 -6.50 -8.26 -4.77
C TRP A 60 -6.82 -8.64 -6.21
N ASN A 61 -5.94 -9.42 -6.85
CA ASN A 61 -6.11 -9.86 -8.24
C ASN A 61 -7.41 -10.66 -8.42
N SER A 62 -7.69 -11.57 -7.49
CA SER A 62 -8.91 -12.38 -7.50
C SER A 62 -10.18 -11.52 -7.36
N PHE A 63 -10.23 -10.63 -6.36
CA PHE A 63 -11.39 -9.75 -6.14
C PHE A 63 -11.55 -8.70 -7.24
N SER A 64 -10.45 -8.22 -7.81
CA SER A 64 -10.43 -7.33 -8.97
C SER A 64 -11.06 -8.01 -10.18
N SER A 65 -10.62 -9.24 -10.49
CA SER A 65 -11.15 -10.04 -11.60
C SER A 65 -12.63 -10.39 -11.41
N ASN A 66 -13.03 -10.76 -10.20
CA ASN A 66 -14.45 -10.99 -9.89
C ASN A 66 -15.28 -9.71 -10.02
N GLY A 67 -14.78 -8.57 -9.50
CA GLY A 67 -15.42 -7.26 -9.68
C GLY A 67 -15.63 -6.92 -11.15
N ARG A 68 -14.67 -7.31 -12.01
CA ARG A 68 -14.77 -7.17 -13.45
C ARG A 68 -15.87 -7.99 -14.08
N SER A 69 -15.94 -9.28 -13.76
CA SER A 69 -17.02 -10.13 -14.23
C SER A 69 -18.40 -9.58 -13.82
N LEU A 70 -18.52 -9.07 -12.59
CA LEU A 70 -19.76 -8.47 -12.09
C LEU A 70 -20.13 -7.17 -12.81
N ALA A 71 -19.16 -6.28 -13.03
CA ALA A 71 -19.36 -5.04 -13.78
C ALA A 71 -19.80 -5.33 -15.23
N THR A 72 -19.12 -6.25 -15.91
CA THR A 72 -19.52 -6.70 -17.26
C THR A 72 -20.93 -7.27 -17.28
N SER A 73 -21.27 -8.13 -16.30
CA SER A 73 -22.60 -8.71 -16.22
C SER A 73 -23.69 -7.67 -15.95
N LEU A 74 -23.40 -6.66 -15.13
CA LEU A 74 -24.28 -5.53 -14.88
C LEU A 74 -24.54 -4.73 -16.16
N VAL A 75 -23.48 -4.33 -16.87
CA VAL A 75 -23.61 -3.59 -18.13
C VAL A 75 -24.36 -4.40 -19.17
N ASN A 76 -24.08 -5.69 -19.31
CA ASN A 76 -24.80 -6.57 -20.24
C ASN A 76 -26.28 -6.69 -19.91
N ALA A 77 -26.63 -6.85 -18.63
CA ALA A 77 -28.02 -6.91 -18.18
C ALA A 77 -28.76 -5.59 -18.47
N TYR A 78 -28.08 -4.46 -18.26
CA TYR A 78 -28.60 -3.14 -18.58
C TYR A 78 -28.82 -2.96 -20.09
N LEU A 79 -27.82 -3.26 -20.92
CA LEU A 79 -27.92 -3.13 -22.38
C LEU A 79 -29.03 -4.02 -22.93
N SER A 80 -29.12 -5.24 -22.41
CA SER A 80 -30.19 -6.18 -22.79
C SER A 80 -31.58 -5.63 -22.44
N GLU A 81 -31.73 -4.93 -21.31
CA GLU A 81 -33.01 -4.30 -20.94
C GLU A 81 -33.31 -3.12 -21.86
N LYS A 82 -32.33 -2.24 -22.07
CA LYS A 82 -32.45 -1.03 -22.92
C LYS A 82 -32.86 -1.37 -24.36
N PHE A 83 -32.30 -2.44 -24.92
CA PHE A 83 -32.59 -2.87 -26.29
C PHE A 83 -33.68 -3.94 -26.38
N MET A 84 -34.27 -4.37 -25.27
CA MET A 84 -35.38 -5.33 -25.23
C MET A 84 -36.57 -4.91 -26.13
N PRO A 85 -36.96 -3.61 -26.24
CA PRO A 85 -38.06 -3.21 -27.11
C PRO A 85 -37.80 -3.51 -28.59
N SER A 86 -36.56 -3.35 -29.06
CA SER A 86 -36.15 -3.55 -30.46
C SER A 86 -35.62 -4.96 -30.75
N MET A 87 -35.52 -5.83 -29.74
CA MET A 87 -34.93 -7.17 -29.90
C MET A 87 -35.82 -8.07 -30.76
N GLU A 88 -35.25 -8.75 -31.74
CA GLU A 88 -35.94 -9.77 -32.54
C GLU A 88 -36.15 -11.03 -31.69
N LEU A 89 -37.41 -11.33 -31.37
CA LEU A 89 -37.77 -12.47 -30.50
C LEU A 89 -38.09 -13.76 -31.27
N GLY A 90 -38.18 -13.69 -32.61
CA GLY A 90 -38.60 -14.83 -33.44
C GLY A 90 -39.91 -15.43 -32.95
N ALA A 91 -39.97 -16.76 -32.84
CA ALA A 91 -41.15 -17.50 -32.38
C ALA A 91 -41.64 -17.14 -30.95
N LEU A 92 -40.84 -16.40 -30.16
CA LEU A 92 -41.24 -15.93 -28.84
C LEU A 92 -42.11 -14.66 -28.89
N SER A 93 -42.22 -13.98 -30.05
CA SER A 93 -43.02 -12.75 -30.20
C SER A 93 -44.49 -12.92 -29.86
N ASP A 94 -45.01 -14.13 -30.06
CA ASP A 94 -46.42 -14.45 -29.91
C ASP A 94 -46.82 -14.65 -28.44
N ILE A 95 -45.83 -14.74 -27.54
CA ILE A 95 -46.07 -14.89 -26.10
C ILE A 95 -46.45 -13.51 -25.55
N PRO A 96 -47.67 -13.35 -24.99
CA PRO A 96 -48.09 -12.09 -24.41
C PRO A 96 -47.18 -11.69 -23.25
N ASP A 97 -46.89 -10.39 -23.13
CA ASP A 97 -46.05 -9.80 -22.07
C ASP A 97 -44.62 -10.37 -21.94
N ILE A 98 -44.11 -11.10 -22.93
CA ILE A 98 -42.76 -11.69 -22.87
C ILE A 98 -41.67 -10.64 -22.68
N ARG A 99 -41.76 -9.52 -23.41
CA ARG A 99 -40.81 -8.40 -23.31
C ARG A 99 -40.83 -7.76 -21.92
N LYS A 100 -42.03 -7.57 -21.36
CA LYS A 100 -42.22 -7.01 -20.02
C LYS A 100 -41.62 -7.92 -18.96
N SER A 101 -41.88 -9.22 -19.07
CA SER A 101 -41.34 -10.25 -18.17
C SER A 101 -39.81 -10.35 -18.27
N ALA A 102 -39.27 -10.31 -19.48
CA ALA A 102 -37.82 -10.31 -19.72
C ALA A 102 -37.16 -9.06 -19.15
N SER A 103 -37.73 -7.87 -19.40
CA SER A 103 -37.24 -6.60 -18.86
C SER A 103 -37.22 -6.63 -17.33
N TRP A 104 -38.30 -7.09 -16.69
CA TRP A 104 -38.34 -7.23 -15.23
C TRP A 104 -37.27 -8.17 -14.67
N LYS A 105 -37.01 -9.30 -15.34
CA LYS A 105 -35.93 -10.21 -14.95
C LYS A 105 -34.56 -9.54 -15.07
N LEU A 106 -34.33 -8.81 -16.15
CA LEU A 106 -33.07 -8.07 -16.37
C LEU A 106 -32.90 -6.96 -15.32
N PHE A 107 -33.95 -6.23 -14.99
CA PHE A 107 -33.95 -5.25 -13.90
C PHE A 107 -33.54 -5.88 -12.56
N LYS A 108 -34.13 -7.02 -12.20
CA LYS A 108 -33.74 -7.76 -10.98
C LYS A 108 -32.30 -8.25 -11.03
N GLN A 109 -31.84 -8.65 -12.20
CA GLN A 109 -30.46 -9.06 -12.42
C GLN A 109 -29.48 -7.89 -12.22
N GLN A 110 -29.82 -6.68 -12.68
CA GLN A 110 -29.02 -5.48 -12.45
C GLN A 110 -28.88 -5.17 -10.95
N GLU A 111 -29.98 -5.17 -10.21
CA GLU A 111 -29.96 -4.95 -8.75
C GLU A 111 -29.08 -5.98 -8.03
N LEU A 112 -29.15 -7.25 -8.44
CA LEU A 112 -28.28 -8.30 -7.91
C LEU A 112 -26.80 -8.01 -8.19
N TYR A 113 -26.45 -7.66 -9.43
CA TYR A 113 -25.07 -7.37 -9.80
C TYR A 113 -24.54 -6.10 -9.14
N LYS A 114 -25.35 -5.04 -8.99
CA LYS A 114 -25.00 -3.83 -8.23
C LYS A 114 -24.61 -4.17 -6.79
N ASN A 115 -25.44 -4.96 -6.09
CA ASN A 115 -25.16 -5.38 -4.73
C ASN A 115 -23.88 -6.24 -4.60
N LYS A 116 -23.68 -7.17 -5.54
CA LYS A 116 -22.46 -7.99 -5.59
C LYS A 116 -21.22 -7.16 -5.91
N LEU A 117 -21.33 -6.20 -6.82
CA LEU A 117 -20.23 -5.30 -7.20
C LEU A 117 -19.79 -4.44 -6.02
N LEU A 118 -20.75 -3.83 -5.30
CA LEU A 118 -20.47 -3.08 -4.07
C LEU A 118 -19.77 -3.96 -3.02
N THR A 119 -20.23 -5.19 -2.85
CA THR A 119 -19.60 -6.16 -1.94
C THR A 119 -18.18 -6.50 -2.37
N SER A 120 -17.95 -6.70 -3.67
CA SER A 120 -16.60 -6.95 -4.23
C SER A 120 -15.68 -5.76 -3.99
N TYR A 121 -16.17 -4.53 -4.17
CA TYR A 121 -15.41 -3.31 -3.88
C TYR A 121 -15.04 -3.20 -2.39
N LYS A 122 -15.97 -3.51 -1.47
CA LYS A 122 -15.67 -3.55 -0.02
C LYS A 122 -14.55 -4.52 0.34
N LYS A 123 -14.46 -5.66 -0.36
CA LYS A 123 -13.34 -6.61 -0.20
C LYS A 123 -12.01 -6.00 -0.63
N LEU A 124 -11.98 -5.27 -1.76
CA LEU A 124 -10.78 -4.56 -2.22
C LEU A 124 -10.31 -3.51 -1.20
N VAL A 125 -11.24 -2.73 -0.63
CA VAL A 125 -10.93 -1.77 0.46
C VAL A 125 -10.31 -2.49 1.66
N ALA A 126 -10.86 -3.64 2.06
CA ALA A 126 -10.33 -4.43 3.18
C ALA A 126 -8.90 -4.93 2.89
N VAL A 127 -8.63 -5.43 1.68
CA VAL A 127 -7.29 -5.87 1.26
C VAL A 127 -6.28 -4.73 1.34
N VAL A 128 -6.57 -3.56 0.76
CA VAL A 128 -5.64 -2.41 0.77
C VAL A 128 -5.41 -1.90 2.20
N THR A 129 -6.44 -1.91 3.04
CA THR A 129 -6.31 -1.59 4.46
C THR A 129 -5.33 -2.54 5.15
N GLN A 130 -5.40 -3.84 4.86
CA GLN A 130 -4.47 -4.83 5.41
C GLN A 130 -3.05 -4.68 4.84
N MET A 131 -2.91 -4.33 3.56
CA MET A 131 -1.61 -4.06 2.95
C MET A 131 -0.94 -2.85 3.61
N SER A 132 -1.69 -1.76 3.83
CA SER A 132 -1.21 -0.58 4.55
C SER A 132 -0.75 -0.92 5.97
N LYS A 133 -1.49 -1.76 6.69
CA LYS A 133 -1.08 -2.25 8.01
C LYS A 133 0.22 -3.06 7.94
N ALA A 134 0.31 -4.02 7.02
CA ALA A 134 1.50 -4.87 6.87
C ALA A 134 2.76 -4.04 6.52
N SER A 135 2.62 -3.08 5.61
CA SER A 135 3.69 -2.13 5.25
C SER A 135 4.18 -1.33 6.46
N LYS A 136 3.26 -0.81 7.29
CA LYS A 136 3.60 -0.05 8.52
C LYS A 136 4.12 -0.90 9.68
N SER A 137 4.04 -2.23 9.58
CA SER A 137 4.45 -3.16 10.65
C SER A 137 5.80 -3.85 10.37
N MET A 138 6.61 -3.30 9.46
CA MET A 138 7.91 -3.88 9.07
C MET A 138 9.01 -3.71 10.13
N ARG A 139 8.89 -2.72 11.01
CA ARG A 139 9.84 -2.44 12.09
C ARG A 139 9.84 -3.51 13.18
N CYS A 140 10.97 -3.63 13.88
CA CYS A 140 11.16 -4.60 14.95
C CYS A 140 11.73 -3.88 16.19
N TYR A 141 10.94 -3.87 17.26
CA TYR A 141 11.16 -3.08 18.47
C TYR A 141 11.61 -3.97 19.61
N LEU A 142 12.38 -3.43 20.55
CA LEU A 142 12.68 -4.06 21.81
C LEU A 142 11.38 -4.20 22.62
N LYS A 143 11.18 -5.37 23.22
CA LYS A 143 10.01 -5.69 24.03
C LYS A 143 10.36 -5.65 25.52
N GLY A 144 9.55 -4.95 26.32
CA GLY A 144 9.73 -4.84 27.77
C GLY A 144 10.41 -3.56 28.27
N THR A 145 10.33 -3.36 29.58
CA THR A 145 11.02 -2.27 30.30
C THR A 145 12.47 -2.63 30.56
N SER A 146 13.34 -1.65 30.81
CA SER A 146 14.81 -1.74 30.95
C SER A 146 15.36 -2.75 31.98
N ASN A 147 14.50 -3.52 32.67
CA ASN A 147 14.81 -4.46 33.74
C ASN A 147 14.59 -5.95 33.36
N ALA A 148 14.26 -6.28 32.11
CA ALA A 148 14.07 -7.67 31.68
C ALA A 148 15.40 -8.46 31.62
N SER A 149 15.42 -9.67 32.18
CA SER A 149 16.59 -10.57 32.14
C SER A 149 16.84 -11.20 30.77
N LEU A 150 15.83 -11.19 29.89
CA LEU A 150 15.88 -11.70 28.52
C LEU A 150 15.50 -10.59 27.53
N VAL A 151 16.32 -10.41 26.51
CA VAL A 151 16.06 -9.46 25.41
C VAL A 151 15.06 -10.10 24.44
N GLU A 152 13.86 -9.55 24.37
CA GLU A 152 12.82 -9.94 23.41
C GLU A 152 12.56 -8.82 22.40
N PHE A 153 12.00 -9.17 21.24
CA PHE A 153 11.61 -8.20 20.22
C PHE A 153 10.17 -8.42 19.76
N SER A 154 9.50 -7.33 19.36
CA SER A 154 8.11 -7.31 18.91
C SER A 154 7.96 -6.51 17.61
N SER A 155 6.78 -6.59 16.99
CA SER A 155 6.41 -5.78 15.81
C SER A 155 5.67 -4.49 16.16
N SER A 156 5.58 -4.14 17.46
CA SER A 156 4.85 -2.97 17.96
C SER A 156 5.68 -2.25 19.02
N SER A 157 5.80 -0.93 18.90
CA SER A 157 6.55 -0.12 19.86
C SER A 157 5.89 -0.13 21.23
N GLU A 158 6.69 -0.40 22.26
CA GLU A 158 6.34 -0.17 23.67
C GLU A 158 7.10 1.04 24.25
N ASP A 159 8.26 1.39 23.67
CA ASP A 159 9.06 2.58 23.94
C ASP A 159 8.94 3.57 22.78
N ILE A 160 8.80 4.86 23.08
CA ILE A 160 8.71 5.93 22.07
C ILE A 160 10.08 6.31 21.48
N ASN A 161 11.15 5.96 22.19
CA ASN A 161 12.52 6.28 21.79
C ASN A 161 13.15 5.18 20.91
N ASP A 162 12.53 4.01 20.85
CA ASP A 162 12.97 2.93 19.97
C ASP A 162 12.41 3.16 18.56
N SER A 163 13.30 3.47 17.62
CA SER A 163 12.94 3.59 16.21
C SER A 163 12.50 2.27 15.61
N GLY A 164 12.90 1.12 16.16
CA GLY A 164 12.62 -0.21 15.63
C GLY A 164 13.34 -0.53 14.31
N ASP A 165 14.30 0.31 13.89
CA ASP A 165 15.05 0.18 12.63
C ASP A 165 16.49 -0.33 12.82
N GLY A 166 16.86 -0.64 14.06
CA GLY A 166 18.18 -1.15 14.42
C GLY A 166 19.31 -0.12 14.28
N GLY A 167 19.00 1.17 14.25
CA GLY A 167 19.97 2.23 13.96
C GLY A 167 20.39 2.27 12.49
N GLY A 168 19.51 1.79 11.59
CA GLY A 168 19.73 1.83 10.14
C GLY A 168 20.66 0.75 9.59
N ILE A 169 21.13 -0.19 10.43
CA ILE A 169 21.97 -1.29 9.96
C ILE A 169 21.21 -2.14 8.91
N PRO A 170 21.90 -2.67 7.89
CA PRO A 170 21.27 -3.64 6.99
C PRO A 170 20.69 -4.81 7.79
N VAL A 171 19.50 -5.26 7.40
CA VAL A 171 18.86 -6.44 7.98
C VAL A 171 19.28 -7.69 7.22
N PHE A 172 19.31 -7.58 5.90
CA PHE A 172 19.78 -8.61 4.97
C PHE A 172 21.20 -8.27 4.47
N VAL A 173 21.47 -8.48 3.19
CA VAL A 173 22.80 -8.31 2.60
C VAL A 173 23.11 -6.83 2.41
N PHE A 174 22.18 -6.07 1.83
CA PHE A 174 22.40 -4.66 1.47
C PHE A 174 21.35 -3.71 2.04
N ARG A 175 20.16 -4.20 2.43
CA ARG A 175 19.02 -3.32 2.75
C ARG A 175 18.71 -3.21 4.24
N SER A 176 18.48 -1.98 4.69
CA SER A 176 17.95 -1.65 6.02
C SER A 176 16.41 -1.76 6.06
N ILE A 177 15.81 -1.76 7.26
CA ILE A 177 14.35 -1.76 7.41
C ILE A 177 13.70 -0.61 6.63
N SER A 178 14.26 0.60 6.73
CA SER A 178 13.71 1.77 6.02
C SER A 178 13.65 1.58 4.50
N CYS A 179 14.56 0.81 3.91
CA CYS A 179 14.51 0.49 2.49
C CYS A 179 13.29 -0.39 2.15
N PHE A 180 13.02 -1.42 2.96
CA PHE A 180 11.82 -2.25 2.79
C PHE A 180 10.54 -1.45 3.04
N GLU A 181 10.53 -0.56 4.05
CA GLU A 181 9.39 0.31 4.32
C GLU A 181 9.04 1.15 3.08
N LYS A 182 10.03 1.83 2.48
CA LYS A 182 9.83 2.66 1.28
C LYS A 182 9.29 1.87 0.10
N LEU A 183 9.87 0.70 -0.19
CA LEU A 183 9.40 -0.17 -1.28
C LEU A 183 7.98 -0.68 -1.02
N SER A 184 7.66 -1.04 0.23
CA SER A 184 6.32 -1.48 0.60
C SER A 184 5.30 -0.35 0.57
N GLU A 185 5.71 0.87 0.94
CA GLU A 185 4.87 2.05 0.88
C GLU A 185 4.54 2.40 -0.57
N GLU A 186 5.56 2.43 -1.44
CA GLU A 186 5.37 2.61 -2.88
C GLU A 186 4.37 1.58 -3.43
N LEU A 187 4.59 0.29 -3.12
CA LEU A 187 3.69 -0.79 -3.51
C LEU A 187 2.23 -0.52 -3.05
N VAL A 188 2.04 -0.17 -1.78
CA VAL A 188 0.71 0.12 -1.22
C VAL A 188 0.07 1.33 -1.88
N GLN A 189 0.84 2.38 -2.17
CA GLN A 189 0.33 3.57 -2.86
C GLN A 189 -0.20 3.23 -4.26
N MET A 190 0.45 2.33 -4.99
CA MET A 190 -0.04 1.87 -6.29
C MET A 190 -1.43 1.21 -6.17
N PHE A 191 -1.62 0.33 -5.17
CA PHE A 191 -2.93 -0.26 -4.91
C PHE A 191 -3.98 0.75 -4.44
N ILE A 192 -3.60 1.78 -3.67
CA ILE A 192 -4.50 2.86 -3.25
C ILE A 192 -4.98 3.67 -4.47
N LEU A 193 -4.09 4.01 -5.38
CA LEU A 193 -4.43 4.75 -6.60
C LEU A 193 -5.40 3.96 -7.48
N GLU A 194 -5.13 2.66 -7.70
CA GLU A 194 -6.06 1.80 -8.43
C GLU A 194 -7.40 1.64 -7.69
N LEU A 195 -7.41 1.51 -6.36
CA LEU A 195 -8.63 1.45 -5.57
C LEU A 195 -9.48 2.71 -5.74
N ASN A 196 -8.86 3.89 -5.73
CA ASN A 196 -9.55 5.17 -5.91
C ASN A 196 -10.18 5.27 -7.30
N LEU A 197 -9.47 4.84 -8.35
CA LEU A 197 -10.04 4.85 -9.69
C LEU A 197 -11.21 3.86 -9.81
N LYS A 198 -11.07 2.66 -9.24
CA LYS A 198 -12.17 1.69 -9.14
C LYS A 198 -13.35 2.21 -8.35
N ARG A 199 -13.15 3.06 -7.34
CA ARG A 199 -14.24 3.71 -6.60
C ARG A 199 -15.11 4.56 -7.50
N PHE A 200 -14.50 5.40 -8.33
CA PHE A 200 -15.23 6.24 -9.28
C PHE A 200 -16.06 5.38 -10.23
N LEU A 201 -15.44 4.34 -10.81
CA LEU A 201 -16.12 3.42 -11.72
C LEU A 201 -17.27 2.67 -11.04
N VAL A 202 -17.09 2.20 -9.80
CA VAL A 202 -18.17 1.52 -9.05
C VAL A 202 -19.31 2.47 -8.75
N VAL A 203 -19.05 3.71 -8.32
CA VAL A 203 -20.09 4.71 -8.06
C VAL A 203 -20.92 4.95 -9.32
N GLU A 204 -20.26 5.14 -10.46
CA GLU A 204 -20.93 5.34 -11.73
C GLU A 204 -21.76 4.12 -12.18
N LEU A 205 -21.20 2.91 -12.07
CA LEU A 205 -21.90 1.68 -12.41
C LEU A 205 -23.15 1.45 -11.51
N LEU A 206 -23.08 1.84 -10.24
CA LEU A 206 -24.22 1.76 -9.33
C LEU A 206 -25.29 2.80 -9.68
N SER A 207 -24.86 3.98 -10.14
CA SER A 207 -25.70 5.08 -10.61
C SER A 207 -26.27 4.87 -12.02
N LEU A 208 -25.92 3.79 -12.72
CA LEU A 208 -26.53 3.48 -14.03
C LEU A 208 -28.06 3.43 -13.89
N SER A 209 -28.69 4.35 -14.61
CA SER A 209 -30.15 4.47 -14.79
C SER A 209 -30.49 4.22 -16.26
N CYS A 210 -31.76 3.93 -16.58
CA CYS A 210 -32.26 3.63 -17.93
C CYS A 210 -31.94 4.73 -18.99
N GLU A 211 -31.60 5.93 -18.54
CA GLU A 211 -31.26 7.07 -19.39
C GLU A 211 -29.76 7.19 -19.71
N ALA A 212 -28.91 6.30 -19.18
CA ALA A 212 -27.47 6.35 -19.43
C ALA A 212 -27.17 6.25 -20.94
N SER A 213 -26.36 7.19 -21.43
CA SER A 213 -25.99 7.27 -22.84
C SER A 213 -25.08 6.09 -23.23
N THR A 214 -25.21 5.61 -24.47
CA THR A 214 -24.41 4.47 -24.97
C THR A 214 -22.90 4.75 -24.87
N ASN A 215 -22.49 6.00 -25.11
CA ASN A 215 -21.10 6.45 -24.98
C ASN A 215 -20.57 6.32 -23.55
N THR A 216 -21.40 6.59 -22.54
CA THR A 216 -21.03 6.42 -21.13
C THR A 216 -20.73 4.95 -20.82
N MET A 217 -21.48 4.03 -21.43
CA MET A 217 -21.29 2.59 -21.23
C MET A 217 -20.06 2.04 -21.95
N GLU A 218 -19.77 2.55 -23.15
CA GLU A 218 -18.55 2.22 -23.90
C GLU A 218 -17.29 2.68 -23.15
N VAL A 219 -17.32 3.87 -22.56
CA VAL A 219 -16.24 4.36 -21.70
C VAL A 219 -16.07 3.48 -20.45
N TYR A 220 -17.15 3.02 -19.82
CA TYR A 220 -17.04 2.09 -18.69
C TYR A 220 -16.47 0.73 -19.09
N LEU A 221 -16.90 0.17 -20.22
CA LEU A 221 -16.38 -1.10 -20.71
C LEU A 221 -14.90 -0.97 -21.09
N THR A 222 -14.50 0.05 -21.85
CA THR A 222 -13.10 0.25 -22.25
C THR A 222 -12.19 0.57 -21.07
N THR A 223 -12.60 1.47 -20.18
CA THR A 223 -11.81 1.81 -18.99
C THR A 223 -11.66 0.61 -18.06
N TRP A 224 -12.72 -0.17 -17.86
CA TRP A 224 -12.69 -1.32 -16.97
C TRP A 224 -11.99 -2.56 -17.58
N LEU A 225 -12.01 -2.73 -18.91
CA LEU A 225 -11.30 -3.78 -19.62
C LEU A 225 -9.80 -3.51 -19.77
N ALA A 226 -9.37 -2.26 -19.80
CA ALA A 226 -7.97 -1.87 -20.00
C ALA A 226 -7.04 -2.08 -18.79
N GLU A 227 -7.41 -2.94 -17.83
CA GLU A 227 -6.65 -3.18 -16.58
C GLU A 227 -6.17 -1.88 -15.94
N VAL A 228 -7.14 -1.11 -15.44
CA VAL A 228 -6.98 0.18 -14.77
C VAL A 228 -5.72 0.26 -13.88
N ASN A 229 -4.61 0.70 -14.47
CA ASN A 229 -3.54 1.53 -13.93
C ASN A 229 -2.82 1.12 -12.61
N ILE A 230 -2.61 -0.17 -12.35
CA ILE A 230 -1.38 -0.59 -11.65
C ILE A 230 -0.30 -0.71 -12.73
N CYS A 231 0.83 -0.02 -12.54
CA CYS A 231 2.04 -0.31 -13.29
C CYS A 231 2.53 -1.71 -12.87
N SER A 232 1.96 -2.76 -13.48
CA SER A 232 2.22 -4.16 -13.09
C SER A 232 3.72 -4.45 -13.13
N MET A 233 4.43 -3.89 -14.11
CA MET A 233 5.88 -3.99 -14.20
C MET A 233 6.60 -3.47 -12.95
N ARG A 234 6.17 -2.34 -12.37
CA ARG A 234 6.79 -1.82 -11.15
C ARG A 234 6.38 -2.63 -9.91
N VAL A 235 5.12 -3.09 -9.84
CA VAL A 235 4.69 -4.02 -8.77
C VAL A 235 5.52 -5.31 -8.82
N ASP A 236 5.63 -5.93 -9.98
CA ASP A 236 6.44 -7.13 -10.20
C ASP A 236 7.92 -6.87 -9.90
N GLY A 237 8.45 -5.72 -10.32
CA GLY A 237 9.81 -5.29 -10.02
C GLY A 237 10.08 -5.16 -8.52
N ILE A 238 9.18 -4.55 -7.75
CA ILE A 238 9.30 -4.46 -6.30
C ILE A 238 9.25 -5.87 -5.68
N PHE A 239 8.38 -6.75 -6.19
CA PHE A 239 8.27 -8.10 -5.67
C PHE A 239 9.54 -8.93 -5.92
N ALA A 240 10.13 -8.80 -7.11
CA ALA A 240 11.40 -9.43 -7.46
C ALA A 240 12.57 -8.88 -6.63
N GLU A 241 12.70 -7.56 -6.54
CA GLU A 241 13.78 -6.88 -5.80
C GLU A 241 13.82 -7.30 -4.33
N ILE A 242 12.66 -7.41 -3.68
CA ILE A 242 12.58 -7.87 -2.29
C ILE A 242 12.73 -9.38 -2.17
N GLY A 243 12.18 -10.16 -3.10
CA GLY A 243 12.33 -11.62 -3.13
C GLY A 243 13.80 -12.04 -3.19
N GLU A 244 14.58 -11.40 -4.06
CA GLU A 244 16.02 -11.60 -4.19
C GLU A 244 16.76 -11.28 -2.89
N GLU A 245 16.52 -10.11 -2.30
CA GLU A 245 17.17 -9.69 -1.05
C GLU A 245 16.84 -10.63 0.13
N MET A 246 15.60 -11.13 0.20
CA MET A 246 15.17 -12.02 1.29
C MET A 246 15.59 -13.48 1.08
N GLY A 247 16.12 -13.84 -0.10
CA GLY A 247 16.38 -15.23 -0.50
C GLY A 247 15.09 -16.06 -0.62
N VAL A 248 13.97 -15.39 -0.91
CA VAL A 248 12.65 -16.01 -1.09
C VAL A 248 12.37 -16.02 -2.59
N ASN A 249 13.07 -16.88 -3.32
CA ASN A 249 12.79 -17.11 -4.73
C ASN A 249 11.55 -18.02 -4.84
N ASN A 250 10.52 -17.52 -5.53
CA ASN A 250 9.21 -18.11 -5.84
C ASN A 250 8.09 -17.93 -4.79
N LEU A 251 7.19 -16.98 -5.04
CA LEU A 251 5.75 -17.06 -4.71
C LEU A 251 4.89 -16.13 -5.57
#